data_AF-A0A924JPU6-F1
#
_entry.id   AF-A0A924JPU6-F1
#
_cell.length_a   1.000
_cell.length_b   1.000
_cell.length_c   1.000
_cell.angle_alpha   90.00
_cell.angle_beta   90.00
_cell.angle_gamma   90.00
#
_symmetry.space_group_name_H-M   'P 1'
#
loop_
_entity.id
_entity.type
_entity.pdbx_description
1 polymer ?
#
loop_
_entity_poly.entity_id
_entity_poly.type
_entity_poly.pdbx_seq_one_letter_code
_entity_poly.pdbx_strand_id
1 'polypeptide(L)'
;IKQIFLVSDNDAFNRLYEFLGQEYIQKQLKKKGYPDAIIRHRLQTPLTVEQNKLTNEISFFDTSGNLLYNQPSKYSEAKFETLDAKLGKGYYKGNQLINEPFDFSLKNRVYLQDQHNILRSVLFPEAIKSKHHFNLSKDDENFVLHWMSAYPKESKYPYYDSTNYWDAYIKFLLQGSEKKEIPNYIRIFNKPGDAYGFLTDIAYVVDFKNKVEFMLSATIACNSDGIFNDDKYDYETIGFPFMKNLGQTIYNYELKRERLQIPDLTKFNINYQQQ
;
A
#
# COMPACT_ATOMS: atom_id res chain seq x y z
N ILE A 1 -3.42 0.89 11.71
CA ILE A 1 -3.79 1.50 10.40
C ILE A 1 -2.91 2.71 10.07
N LYS A 2 -2.84 3.76 10.91
CA LYS A 2 -1.97 4.95 10.66
C LYS A 2 -0.56 4.58 10.19
N GLN A 3 0.12 3.68 10.90
CA GLN A 3 1.49 3.25 10.60
C GLN A 3 1.64 2.60 9.20
N ILE A 4 0.59 1.93 8.71
CA ILE A 4 0.58 1.33 7.35
C ILE A 4 0.59 2.43 6.28
N PHE A 5 -0.13 3.52 6.52
CA PHE A 5 -0.21 4.63 5.58
C PHE A 5 0.89 5.68 5.73
N LEU A 6 1.56 5.75 6.89
CA LEU A 6 2.61 6.75 7.15
C LEU A 6 4.01 6.20 6.92
N VAL A 7 4.27 4.94 7.29
CA VAL A 7 5.62 4.34 7.24
C VAL A 7 5.63 2.91 6.69
N SER A 8 4.51 2.46 6.11
CA SER A 8 4.36 1.11 5.55
C SER A 8 4.71 -0.02 6.54
N ASP A 9 4.31 0.14 7.80
CA ASP A 9 4.66 -0.76 8.88
C ASP A 9 4.12 -2.20 8.70
N ASN A 10 5.03 -3.18 8.67
CA ASN A 10 4.71 -4.59 8.47
C ASN A 10 3.97 -5.21 9.66
N ASP A 11 4.33 -4.83 10.89
CA ASP A 11 3.69 -5.37 12.09
C ASP A 11 2.23 -4.92 12.19
N ALA A 12 1.95 -3.65 11.89
CA ALA A 12 0.60 -3.12 11.83
C ALA A 12 -0.25 -3.82 10.77
N PHE A 13 0.32 -4.11 9.58
CA PHE A 13 -0.35 -4.95 8.59
C PHE A 13 -0.63 -6.35 9.16
N ASN A 14 0.39 -6.99 9.76
CA ASN A 14 0.27 -8.33 10.32
C ASN A 14 -0.83 -8.40 11.39
N ARG A 15 -0.99 -7.38 12.24
CA ARG A 15 -2.10 -7.34 13.22
C ARG A 15 -3.48 -7.27 12.57
N LEU A 16 -3.63 -6.55 11.46
CA LEU A 16 -4.89 -6.56 10.70
C LEU A 16 -5.11 -7.91 10.01
N TYR A 17 -4.06 -8.50 9.46
CA TYR A 17 -4.11 -9.85 8.89
C TYR A 17 -4.57 -10.89 9.93
N GLU A 18 -4.03 -10.83 11.15
CA GLU A 18 -4.44 -11.67 12.28
C GLU A 18 -5.91 -11.48 12.65
N PHE A 19 -6.35 -10.22 12.67
CA PHE A 19 -7.72 -9.89 13.02
C PHE A 19 -8.73 -10.39 12.00
N LEU A 20 -8.43 -10.21 10.72
CA LEU A 20 -9.33 -10.56 9.64
C LEU A 20 -9.23 -12.04 9.24
N GLY A 21 -8.01 -12.56 9.12
CA GLY A 21 -7.72 -13.90 8.61
C GLY A 21 -7.85 -14.02 7.09
N GLN A 22 -7.18 -15.04 6.54
CA GLN A 22 -7.12 -15.34 5.10
C GLN A 22 -8.52 -15.44 4.45
N GLU A 23 -9.39 -16.25 5.04
CA GLU A 23 -10.70 -16.57 4.45
C GLU A 23 -11.59 -15.33 4.35
N TYR A 24 -11.64 -14.52 5.41
CA TYR A 24 -12.41 -13.28 5.39
C TYR A 24 -11.88 -12.34 4.31
N ILE A 25 -10.56 -12.11 4.28
CA ILE A 25 -9.94 -11.20 3.31
C ILE A 25 -10.28 -11.64 1.88
N GLN A 26 -10.08 -12.91 1.56
CA GLN A 26 -10.38 -13.45 0.23
C GLN A 26 -11.86 -13.37 -0.14
N LYS A 27 -12.75 -13.71 0.79
CA LYS A 27 -14.20 -13.63 0.57
C LYS A 27 -14.64 -12.19 0.31
N GLN A 28 -14.09 -11.22 1.05
CA GLN A 28 -14.39 -9.81 0.84
C GLN A 28 -13.85 -9.29 -0.49
N LEU A 29 -12.60 -9.60 -0.83
CA LEU A 29 -12.00 -9.20 -2.11
C LEU A 29 -12.79 -9.77 -3.30
N LYS A 30 -13.13 -11.06 -3.27
CA LYS A 30 -13.96 -11.69 -4.30
C LYS A 30 -15.34 -11.06 -4.40
N LYS A 31 -16.01 -10.82 -3.27
CA LYS A 31 -17.33 -10.16 -3.24
C LYS A 31 -17.28 -8.74 -3.83
N LYS A 32 -16.16 -8.04 -3.66
CA LYS A 32 -15.91 -6.70 -4.21
C LYS A 32 -15.38 -6.71 -5.65
N GLY A 33 -15.35 -7.86 -6.31
CA GLY A 33 -14.97 -7.98 -7.72
C GLY A 33 -13.47 -8.11 -7.98
N TYR A 34 -12.69 -8.53 -6.98
CA TYR A 34 -11.26 -8.82 -7.10
C TYR A 34 -11.00 -10.32 -6.85
N PRO A 35 -11.48 -11.22 -7.72
CA PRO A 35 -11.43 -12.66 -7.48
C PRO A 35 -10.00 -13.23 -7.50
N ASP A 36 -9.07 -12.57 -8.20
CA ASP A 36 -7.70 -13.04 -8.40
C ASP A 36 -6.71 -12.46 -7.36
N ALA A 37 -7.17 -11.53 -6.52
CA ALA A 37 -6.39 -10.99 -5.43
C ALA A 37 -6.19 -12.06 -4.35
N ILE A 38 -4.97 -12.17 -3.83
CA ILE A 38 -4.54 -13.19 -2.89
C ILE A 38 -3.71 -12.56 -1.79
N ILE A 39 -4.27 -12.56 -0.58
CA ILE A 39 -3.56 -12.23 0.65
C ILE A 39 -3.54 -13.48 1.53
N ARG A 40 -2.40 -14.18 1.56
CA ARG A 40 -2.23 -15.50 2.17
C ARG A 40 -1.11 -15.59 3.21
N HIS A 41 -0.31 -14.55 3.41
CA HIS A 41 0.75 -14.61 4.41
C HIS A 41 1.05 -13.25 5.03
N ARG A 42 1.62 -13.31 6.23
CA ARG A 42 2.18 -12.16 6.97
C ARG A 42 3.44 -11.62 6.27
N LEU A 43 3.73 -10.34 6.45
CA LEU A 43 4.91 -9.69 5.89
C LEU A 43 6.10 -9.84 6.84
N GLN A 44 7.28 -10.07 6.28
CA GLN A 44 8.57 -10.13 7.00
C GLN A 44 8.61 -11.11 8.21
N THR A 45 7.71 -12.09 8.25
CA THR A 45 7.71 -13.15 9.27
C THR A 45 7.94 -14.50 8.57
N PRO A 46 9.00 -15.25 8.90
CA PRO A 46 9.33 -16.50 8.22
C PRO A 46 8.43 -17.65 8.70
N LEU A 47 7.18 -17.66 8.22
CA LEU A 47 6.18 -18.66 8.55
C LEU A 47 5.95 -19.63 7.39
N THR A 48 5.71 -20.90 7.72
CA THR A 48 5.25 -21.91 6.76
C THR A 48 3.83 -21.59 6.27
N VAL A 49 3.38 -22.27 5.21
CA VAL A 49 1.99 -22.16 4.72
C VAL A 49 0.99 -22.50 5.82
N GLU A 50 1.23 -23.59 6.57
CA GLU A 50 0.34 -23.99 7.68
C GLU A 50 0.32 -22.98 8.82
N GLN A 51 1.46 -22.41 9.17
CA GLN A 51 1.51 -21.36 10.20
C GLN A 51 0.80 -20.07 9.76
N ASN A 52 0.76 -19.76 8.46
CA ASN A 52 0.02 -18.60 7.97
C ASN A 52 -1.51 -18.78 7.99
N LYS A 53 -2.01 -20.03 8.04
CA LYS A 53 -3.44 -20.34 8.17
C LYS A 53 -3.98 -20.12 9.58
N LEU A 54 -3.12 -20.15 10.60
CA LEU A 54 -3.49 -19.93 11.99
C LEU A 54 -3.41 -18.45 12.33
N THR A 55 -4.47 -17.87 12.88
CA THR A 55 -4.46 -16.54 13.49
C THR A 55 -4.49 -16.62 15.01
N ASN A 56 -3.87 -15.67 15.68
CA ASN A 56 -3.87 -15.57 17.14
C ASN A 56 -5.26 -15.18 17.70
N GLU A 57 -5.49 -15.49 18.97
CA GLU A 57 -6.59 -14.89 19.73
C GLU A 57 -6.38 -13.39 19.89
N ILE A 58 -7.46 -12.61 19.82
CA ILE A 58 -7.44 -11.15 19.91
C ILE A 58 -8.47 -10.70 20.93
N SER A 59 -8.02 -9.86 21.85
CA SER A 59 -8.86 -9.22 22.85
C SER A 59 -8.66 -7.71 22.80
N PHE A 60 -9.75 -6.95 22.74
CA PHE A 60 -9.75 -5.51 22.92
C PHE A 60 -10.27 -5.16 24.30
N PHE A 61 -9.55 -4.27 24.98
CA PHE A 61 -9.92 -3.78 26.30
C PHE A 61 -10.11 -2.25 26.24
N ASP A 62 -10.99 -1.72 27.08
CA ASP A 62 -11.07 -0.28 27.29
C ASP A 62 -9.92 0.22 28.20
N THR A 63 -9.88 1.53 28.44
CA THR A 63 -8.86 2.15 29.30
C THR A 63 -8.97 1.74 30.77
N SER A 64 -10.11 1.17 31.18
CA SER A 64 -10.34 0.66 32.53
C SER A 64 -10.00 -0.83 32.65
N GLY A 65 -9.58 -1.47 31.56
CA GLY A 65 -9.23 -2.89 31.51
C GLY A 65 -10.43 -3.83 31.30
N ASN A 66 -11.62 -3.31 30.98
CA ASN A 66 -12.79 -4.15 30.69
C ASN A 66 -12.69 -4.72 29.27
N LEU A 67 -13.03 -6.01 29.13
CA LEU A 67 -13.07 -6.67 27.82
C LEU A 67 -14.20 -6.11 26.96
N LEU A 68 -13.84 -5.47 25.85
CA LEU A 68 -14.77 -4.93 24.84
C LEU A 68 -15.12 -5.96 23.77
N TYR A 69 -14.15 -6.79 23.40
CA TYR A 69 -14.29 -7.77 22.33
C TYR A 69 -13.25 -8.86 22.50
N ASN A 70 -13.65 -10.10 22.22
CA ASN A 70 -12.76 -11.25 22.14
C ASN A 70 -13.03 -12.02 20.86
N GLN A 71 -11.96 -12.44 20.20
CA GLN A 71 -11.96 -13.34 19.06
C GLN A 71 -10.97 -14.47 19.34
N PRO A 72 -11.41 -15.74 19.41
CA PRO A 72 -10.50 -16.86 19.55
C PRO A 72 -9.59 -17.01 18.34
N SER A 73 -8.48 -17.74 18.51
CA SER A 73 -7.65 -18.17 17.39
C SER A 73 -8.47 -18.91 16.31
N LYS A 74 -8.09 -18.76 15.05
CA LYS A 74 -8.79 -19.39 13.91
C LYS A 74 -7.80 -20.09 13.00
N TYR A 75 -8.21 -21.25 12.49
CA TYR A 75 -7.53 -21.92 11.39
C TYR A 75 -8.28 -21.61 10.09
N SER A 76 -7.58 -21.22 9.04
CA SER A 76 -8.18 -20.95 7.74
C SER A 76 -8.20 -22.17 6.84
N GLU A 77 -9.37 -22.49 6.31
CA GLU A 77 -9.56 -23.49 5.25
C GLU A 77 -9.54 -22.87 3.83
N ALA A 78 -9.17 -21.59 3.72
CA ALA A 78 -9.13 -20.89 2.45
C ALA A 78 -8.20 -21.61 1.47
N LYS A 79 -8.74 -21.92 0.29
CA LYS A 79 -7.98 -22.48 -0.81
C LYS A 79 -7.61 -21.38 -1.77
N PHE A 80 -6.33 -21.34 -2.11
CA PHE A 80 -5.80 -20.36 -3.01
C PHE A 80 -5.27 -21.04 -4.26
N GLU A 81 -5.59 -20.46 -5.42
CA GLU A 81 -4.97 -20.88 -6.66
C GLU A 81 -3.48 -20.61 -6.63
N THR A 82 -2.71 -21.61 -7.03
CA THR A 82 -1.26 -21.50 -7.21
C THR A 82 -1.03 -21.12 -8.67
N LEU A 83 -0.23 -20.08 -8.89
CA LEU A 83 0.31 -19.78 -10.20
C LEU A 83 1.74 -20.26 -10.23
N ASP A 84 2.19 -20.79 -11.37
CA ASP A 84 3.62 -20.99 -11.60
C ASP A 84 4.26 -19.62 -11.83
N ALA A 85 4.94 -19.11 -10.80
CA ALA A 85 5.56 -17.79 -10.82
C ALA A 85 7.01 -17.91 -10.33
N LYS A 86 7.91 -18.23 -11.25
CA LYS A 86 9.35 -18.34 -10.96
C LYS A 86 10.13 -17.28 -11.75
N LEU A 87 11.00 -16.55 -11.07
CA LEU A 87 11.74 -15.43 -11.66
C LEU A 87 13.21 -15.45 -11.28
N GLY A 88 14.03 -14.76 -12.07
CA GLY A 88 15.45 -14.55 -11.81
C GLY A 88 16.33 -15.76 -12.12
N LYS A 89 17.60 -15.62 -11.78
CA LYS A 89 18.66 -16.61 -12.05
C LYS A 89 19.10 -17.34 -10.79
N GLY A 90 18.88 -16.73 -9.63
CA GLY A 90 19.26 -17.27 -8.35
C GLY A 90 18.64 -16.51 -7.18
N TYR A 91 18.82 -17.04 -5.98
CA TYR A 91 18.43 -16.36 -4.76
C TYR A 91 19.22 -16.84 -3.55
N TYR A 92 19.29 -16.02 -2.52
CA TYR A 92 19.87 -16.41 -1.24
C TYR A 92 18.85 -17.07 -0.33
N LYS A 93 19.29 -18.17 0.31
CA LYS A 93 18.61 -18.82 1.44
C LYS A 93 19.59 -18.86 2.61
N GLY A 94 19.44 -17.91 3.53
CA GLY A 94 20.50 -17.62 4.50
C GLY A 94 21.75 -17.15 3.75
N ASN A 95 22.92 -17.72 4.07
CA ASN A 95 24.18 -17.34 3.43
C ASN A 95 24.50 -18.13 2.15
N GLN A 96 23.60 -18.99 1.68
CA GLN A 96 23.81 -19.84 0.51
C GLN A 96 23.10 -19.26 -0.72
N LEU A 97 23.87 -19.08 -1.80
CA LEU A 97 23.33 -18.80 -3.13
C LEU A 97 22.80 -20.09 -3.76
N ILE A 98 21.53 -20.08 -4.14
CA ILE A 98 20.87 -21.13 -4.92
C ILE A 98 20.79 -20.65 -6.37
N ASN A 99 21.34 -21.41 -7.31
CA ASN A 99 21.38 -21.07 -8.74
C ASN A 99 20.15 -21.58 -9.48
N GLU A 100 18.96 -21.21 -9.01
CA GLU A 100 17.69 -21.49 -9.68
C GLU A 100 16.72 -20.31 -9.51
N PRO A 101 15.71 -20.16 -10.39
CA PRO A 101 14.70 -19.12 -10.24
C PRO A 101 13.98 -19.16 -8.88
N PHE A 102 13.75 -18.00 -8.26
CA PHE A 102 13.02 -17.90 -6.99
C PHE A 102 11.52 -18.12 -7.21
N ASP A 103 10.90 -18.89 -6.32
CA ASP A 103 9.49 -19.26 -6.40
C ASP A 103 8.58 -18.24 -5.66
N PHE A 104 7.78 -17.51 -6.43
CA PHE A 104 6.78 -16.55 -5.96
C PHE A 104 5.36 -17.15 -5.85
N SER A 105 5.17 -18.43 -6.19
CA SER A 105 3.84 -19.07 -6.29
C SER A 105 3.03 -19.05 -4.99
N LEU A 106 3.71 -18.88 -3.85
CA LEU A 106 3.12 -18.81 -2.51
C LEU A 106 3.14 -17.40 -1.90
N LYS A 107 3.46 -16.37 -2.67
CA LYS A 107 3.43 -14.97 -2.21
C LYS A 107 2.04 -14.35 -2.32
N ASN A 108 1.81 -13.28 -1.56
CA ASN A 108 0.67 -12.39 -1.74
C ASN A 108 0.73 -11.77 -3.15
N ARG A 109 -0.42 -11.63 -3.81
CA ARG A 109 -0.50 -11.03 -5.15
C ARG A 109 -1.80 -10.27 -5.35
N VAL A 110 -1.69 -9.11 -6.00
CA VAL A 110 -2.83 -8.32 -6.47
C VAL A 110 -2.40 -7.67 -7.77
N TYR A 111 -3.19 -7.79 -8.84
CA TYR A 111 -2.86 -7.13 -10.11
C TYR A 111 -2.80 -5.62 -9.95
N LEU A 112 -1.90 -4.95 -10.68
CA LEU A 112 -1.76 -3.50 -10.63
C LEU A 112 -3.08 -2.79 -10.97
N GLN A 113 -3.84 -3.31 -11.93
CA GLN A 113 -5.16 -2.78 -12.28
C GLN A 113 -6.16 -2.92 -11.12
N ASP A 114 -6.13 -4.01 -10.37
CA ASP A 114 -6.99 -4.22 -9.21
C ASP A 114 -6.59 -3.29 -8.06
N GLN A 115 -5.29 -3.11 -7.82
CA GLN A 115 -4.79 -2.12 -6.86
C GLN A 115 -5.29 -0.71 -7.23
N HIS A 116 -5.14 -0.31 -8.49
CA HIS A 116 -5.65 0.97 -9.00
C HIS A 116 -7.18 1.11 -8.80
N ASN A 117 -7.94 0.07 -9.10
CA ASN A 117 -9.40 0.05 -8.94
C ASN A 117 -9.81 0.11 -7.47
N ILE A 118 -9.09 -0.56 -6.57
CA ILE A 118 -9.29 -0.48 -5.12
C ILE A 118 -9.08 0.97 -4.66
N LEU A 119 -7.98 1.61 -5.06
CA LEU A 119 -7.75 3.02 -4.72
C LEU A 119 -8.90 3.89 -5.23
N ARG A 120 -9.29 3.74 -6.49
CA ARG A 120 -10.40 4.50 -7.08
C ARG A 120 -11.72 4.27 -6.31
N SER A 121 -11.97 3.05 -5.84
CA SER A 121 -13.18 2.73 -5.08
C SER A 121 -13.24 3.36 -3.70
N VAL A 122 -12.08 3.63 -3.09
CA VAL A 122 -11.96 4.31 -1.80
C VAL A 122 -12.08 5.82 -1.99
N LEU A 123 -11.44 6.38 -3.02
CA LEU A 123 -11.40 7.82 -3.26
C LEU A 123 -12.69 8.35 -3.89
N PHE A 124 -13.32 7.58 -4.77
CA PHE A 124 -14.47 8.00 -5.60
C PHE A 124 -15.58 6.94 -5.62
N PRO A 125 -16.16 6.56 -4.46
CA PRO A 125 -17.22 5.55 -4.40
C PRO A 125 -18.41 5.90 -5.31
N GLU A 126 -18.74 7.18 -5.47
CA GLU A 126 -19.79 7.67 -6.35
C GLU A 126 -19.54 7.37 -7.85
N ALA A 127 -18.29 7.18 -8.25
CA ALA A 127 -17.89 6.94 -9.64
C ALA A 127 -17.84 5.45 -10.01
N ILE A 128 -18.20 4.56 -9.08
CA ILE A 128 -18.11 3.10 -9.27
C ILE A 128 -19.42 2.38 -8.88
N LYS A 129 -19.65 1.19 -9.43
CA LYS A 129 -20.86 0.40 -9.15
C LYS A 129 -20.87 -0.06 -7.69
N SER A 130 -22.04 0.00 -7.05
CA SER A 130 -22.25 -0.32 -5.62
C SER A 130 -21.64 -1.65 -5.16
N LYS A 131 -21.63 -2.68 -6.02
CA LYS A 131 -21.03 -4.00 -5.71
C LYS A 131 -19.52 -3.95 -5.39
N HIS A 132 -18.80 -2.93 -5.87
CA HIS A 132 -17.37 -2.75 -5.65
C HIS A 132 -17.07 -1.85 -4.44
N HIS A 133 -18.10 -1.27 -3.80
CA HIS A 133 -17.92 -0.32 -2.70
C HIS A 133 -17.37 -0.99 -1.45
N PHE A 134 -16.50 -0.28 -0.74
CA PHE A 134 -16.21 -0.57 0.66
C PHE A 134 -17.31 0.03 1.54
N ASN A 135 -17.74 -0.69 2.58
CA ASN A 135 -18.78 -0.21 3.48
C ASN A 135 -18.14 0.66 4.56
N LEU A 136 -17.72 1.86 4.16
CA LEU A 136 -17.09 2.85 5.04
C LEU A 136 -18.16 3.85 5.50
N SER A 137 -18.23 4.10 6.81
CA SER A 137 -18.94 5.28 7.29
C SER A 137 -18.21 6.55 6.84
N LYS A 138 -18.85 7.71 6.99
CA LYS A 138 -18.19 8.97 6.64
C LYS A 138 -16.93 9.21 7.48
N ASP A 139 -16.93 8.78 8.73
CA ASP A 139 -15.77 8.90 9.62
C ASP A 139 -14.64 7.95 9.19
N ASP A 140 -14.97 6.72 8.78
CA ASP A 140 -13.98 5.77 8.25
C ASP A 140 -13.36 6.28 6.95
N GLU A 141 -14.18 6.82 6.05
CA GLU A 141 -13.72 7.43 4.80
C GLU A 141 -12.75 8.60 5.10
N ASN A 142 -13.16 9.54 5.95
CA ASN A 142 -12.33 10.67 6.34
C ASN A 142 -11.02 10.22 7.01
N PHE A 143 -11.07 9.20 7.86
CA PHE A 143 -9.89 8.60 8.51
C PHE A 143 -8.92 8.01 7.49
N VAL A 144 -9.42 7.22 6.54
CA VAL A 144 -8.58 6.62 5.49
C VAL A 144 -7.98 7.69 4.59
N LEU A 145 -8.78 8.65 4.11
CA LEU A 145 -8.30 9.75 3.27
C LEU A 145 -7.22 10.58 3.97
N HIS A 146 -7.42 10.90 5.25
CA HIS A 146 -6.46 11.65 6.06
C HIS A 146 -5.13 10.91 6.12
N TRP A 147 -5.11 9.67 6.62
CA TRP A 147 -3.84 8.98 6.85
C TRP A 147 -3.15 8.55 5.56
N MET A 148 -3.90 8.24 4.50
CA MET A 148 -3.35 7.92 3.18
C MET A 148 -2.58 9.09 2.54
N SER A 149 -2.98 10.32 2.83
CA SER A 149 -2.37 11.54 2.26
C SER A 149 -1.47 12.31 3.20
N ALA A 150 -1.54 12.04 4.50
CA ALA A 150 -0.68 12.62 5.53
C ALA A 150 0.80 12.26 5.32
N TYR A 151 1.67 13.16 5.78
CA TYR A 151 3.11 12.94 5.89
C TYR A 151 3.47 12.47 7.31
N PRO A 152 4.57 11.72 7.50
CA PRO A 152 4.94 11.19 8.82
C PRO A 152 4.99 12.26 9.92
N LYS A 153 5.54 13.44 9.62
CA LYS A 153 5.63 14.57 10.58
C LYS A 153 4.28 15.15 11.00
N GLU A 154 3.21 14.86 10.26
CA GLU A 154 1.85 15.34 10.53
C GLU A 154 1.12 14.44 11.54
N SER A 155 1.76 13.36 12.02
CA SER A 155 1.22 12.52 13.08
C SER A 155 1.78 12.91 14.45
N LYS A 156 0.91 13.29 15.39
CA LYS A 156 1.30 13.46 16.80
C LYS A 156 1.49 12.12 17.51
N TYR A 157 0.63 11.15 17.19
CA TYR A 157 0.76 9.80 17.71
C TYR A 157 0.32 8.72 16.69
N PRO A 158 1.21 7.76 16.37
CA PRO A 158 2.62 7.71 16.80
C PRO A 158 3.46 8.85 16.20
N TYR A 159 4.43 9.36 16.96
CA TYR A 159 5.36 10.39 16.49
C TYR A 159 6.44 9.76 15.59
N TYR A 160 6.75 10.43 14.47
CA TYR A 160 7.80 10.02 13.55
C TYR A 160 8.84 11.13 13.38
N ASP A 161 10.09 10.81 13.70
CA ASP A 161 11.22 11.74 13.53
C ASP A 161 11.55 11.94 12.05
N SER A 162 11.60 13.20 11.60
CA SER A 162 11.79 13.55 10.19
C SER A 162 13.17 13.18 9.61
N THR A 163 14.15 12.89 10.46
CA THR A 163 15.47 12.37 10.04
C THR A 163 15.34 10.98 9.44
N ASN A 164 14.49 10.14 10.05
CA ASN A 164 14.26 8.75 9.66
C ASN A 164 13.05 8.62 8.74
N TYR A 165 12.02 9.45 8.94
CA TYR A 165 10.75 9.43 8.21
C TYR A 165 10.40 10.83 7.69
N TRP A 166 10.98 11.20 6.55
CA TRP A 166 10.68 12.47 5.88
C TRP A 166 9.35 12.41 5.13
N ASP A 167 8.86 13.55 4.65
CA ASP A 167 7.52 13.66 4.03
C ASP A 167 7.27 12.69 2.87
N ALA A 168 8.30 12.50 2.03
CA ALA A 168 8.21 11.63 0.87
C ALA A 168 8.57 10.16 1.15
N TYR A 169 8.82 9.76 2.40
CA TYR A 169 9.36 8.43 2.76
C TYR A 169 8.68 7.25 2.03
N ILE A 170 7.36 7.33 1.83
CA ILE A 170 6.54 6.36 1.08
C ILE A 170 5.71 7.04 -0.01
N LYS A 171 6.24 8.10 -0.62
CA LYS A 171 5.63 8.80 -1.77
C LYS A 171 6.54 8.59 -2.99
N PHE A 172 6.30 7.51 -3.75
CA PHE A 172 7.23 7.11 -4.82
C PHE A 172 6.87 7.80 -6.14
N LEU A 173 5.62 7.72 -6.57
CA LEU A 173 5.17 8.50 -7.73
C LEU A 173 5.22 9.99 -7.39
N LEU A 174 5.69 10.80 -8.34
CA LEU A 174 5.92 12.26 -8.25
C LEU A 174 7.15 12.69 -7.41
N GLN A 175 7.39 12.03 -6.26
CA GLN A 175 8.42 12.47 -5.31
C GLN A 175 9.65 11.56 -5.24
N GLY A 176 9.57 10.30 -5.68
CA GLY A 176 10.71 9.36 -5.68
C GLY A 176 11.36 9.19 -4.33
N SER A 177 10.61 9.25 -3.23
CA SER A 177 11.15 9.22 -1.88
C SER A 177 12.26 10.25 -1.58
N GLU A 178 12.32 11.37 -2.32
CA GLU A 178 13.36 12.38 -2.07
C GLU A 178 13.18 13.08 -0.71
N LYS A 179 14.29 13.37 -0.02
CA LYS A 179 14.31 14.17 1.23
C LYS A 179 14.10 15.67 0.99
N LYS A 180 13.24 16.02 0.03
CA LYS A 180 12.86 17.40 -0.27
C LYS A 180 11.49 17.69 0.31
N GLU A 181 11.29 18.95 0.66
CA GLU A 181 9.98 19.41 1.11
C GLU A 181 8.98 19.30 -0.04
N ILE A 182 7.83 18.68 0.24
CA ILE A 182 6.71 18.64 -0.69
C ILE A 182 5.89 19.91 -0.47
N PRO A 183 5.61 20.70 -1.51
CA PRO A 183 4.78 21.90 -1.36
C PRO A 183 3.44 21.59 -0.69
N ASN A 184 3.01 22.42 0.26
CA ASN A 184 1.79 22.20 1.05
C ASN A 184 0.49 22.15 0.22
N TYR A 185 0.50 22.72 -0.99
CA TYR A 185 -0.62 22.65 -1.93
C TYR A 185 -0.65 21.35 -2.74
N ILE A 186 0.31 20.44 -2.55
CA ILE A 186 0.32 19.11 -3.16
C ILE A 186 0.00 18.06 -2.09
N ARG A 187 -0.93 17.17 -2.42
CA ARG A 187 -1.24 15.96 -1.65
C ARG A 187 -1.22 14.74 -2.54
N ILE A 188 -0.76 13.63 -1.97
CA ILE A 188 -0.59 12.35 -2.66
C ILE A 188 -1.26 11.27 -1.82
N PHE A 189 -2.42 10.81 -2.28
CA PHE A 189 -3.18 9.72 -1.69
C PHE A 189 -2.69 8.42 -2.33
N ASN A 190 -1.77 7.73 -1.68
CA ASN A 190 -1.13 6.56 -2.25
C ASN A 190 -0.95 5.41 -1.26
N LYS A 191 -0.62 4.24 -1.81
CA LYS A 191 -0.02 3.16 -1.05
C LYS A 191 1.07 2.49 -1.89
N PRO A 192 2.34 2.64 -1.53
CA PRO A 192 3.42 2.00 -2.26
C PRO A 192 3.74 0.61 -1.69
N GLY A 193 4.64 -0.08 -2.37
CA GLY A 193 5.37 -1.23 -1.86
C GLY A 193 6.71 -1.43 -2.57
N ASP A 194 7.68 -1.94 -1.83
CA ASP A 194 9.00 -2.29 -2.31
C ASP A 194 9.42 -3.63 -1.68
N ALA A 195 9.66 -4.65 -2.51
CA ALA A 195 10.09 -5.96 -2.03
C ALA A 195 10.62 -6.80 -3.20
N TYR A 196 11.65 -7.60 -2.94
CA TYR A 196 12.20 -8.52 -3.95
C TYR A 196 12.60 -7.81 -5.25
N GLY A 197 13.12 -6.58 -5.15
CA GLY A 197 13.44 -5.76 -6.32
C GLY A 197 12.24 -5.21 -7.07
N PHE A 198 11.00 -5.47 -6.67
CA PHE A 198 9.83 -4.80 -7.23
C PHE A 198 9.59 -3.48 -6.52
N LEU A 199 9.33 -2.43 -7.28
CA LEU A 199 8.87 -1.14 -6.78
C LEU A 199 7.49 -0.86 -7.36
N THR A 200 6.49 -0.62 -6.51
CA THR A 200 5.10 -0.37 -6.91
C THR A 200 4.53 0.83 -6.17
N ASP A 201 3.66 1.59 -6.83
CA ASP A 201 2.87 2.64 -6.20
C ASP A 201 1.57 2.87 -6.97
N ILE A 202 0.49 3.08 -6.23
CA ILE A 202 -0.81 3.52 -6.74
C ILE A 202 -1.11 4.85 -6.08
N ALA A 203 -1.27 5.91 -6.87
CA ALA A 203 -1.37 7.25 -6.34
C ALA A 203 -2.50 8.04 -7.01
N TYR A 204 -3.19 8.84 -6.20
CA TYR A 204 -3.97 9.97 -6.66
C TYR A 204 -3.29 11.24 -6.18
N VAL A 205 -2.89 12.08 -7.12
CA VAL A 205 -2.16 13.33 -6.89
C VAL A 205 -3.12 14.49 -7.03
N VAL A 206 -3.06 15.40 -6.07
CA VAL A 206 -3.85 16.63 -6.05
C VAL A 206 -2.92 17.83 -5.89
N ASP A 207 -3.09 18.84 -6.75
CA ASP A 207 -2.52 20.17 -6.62
C ASP A 207 -3.64 21.20 -6.48
N PHE A 208 -3.81 21.70 -5.26
CA PHE A 208 -4.88 22.65 -4.92
C PHE A 208 -4.66 24.05 -5.50
N LYS A 209 -3.40 24.42 -5.79
CA LYS A 209 -3.02 25.73 -6.32
C LYS A 209 -3.35 25.82 -7.80
N ASN A 210 -2.95 24.82 -8.57
CA ASN A 210 -3.14 24.79 -10.03
C ASN A 210 -4.41 24.05 -10.47
N LYS A 211 -5.20 23.52 -9.54
CA LYS A 211 -6.42 22.72 -9.81
C LYS A 211 -6.12 21.54 -10.73
N VAL A 212 -5.02 20.85 -10.43
CA VAL A 212 -4.61 19.62 -11.13
C VAL A 212 -4.93 18.43 -10.26
N GLU A 213 -5.48 17.38 -10.88
CA GLU A 213 -5.60 16.06 -10.27
C GLU A 213 -5.33 14.97 -11.31
N PHE A 214 -4.79 13.84 -10.86
CA PHE A 214 -4.68 12.64 -11.68
C PHE A 214 -4.43 11.39 -10.82
N MET A 215 -4.90 10.24 -11.29
CA MET A 215 -4.51 8.94 -10.77
C MET A 215 -3.41 8.34 -11.65
N LEU A 216 -2.40 7.74 -11.01
CA LEU A 216 -1.29 7.07 -11.68
C LEU A 216 -0.91 5.83 -10.90
N SER A 217 -0.52 4.77 -11.61
CA SER A 217 -0.10 3.51 -11.00
C SER A 217 1.02 2.91 -11.81
N ALA A 218 2.04 2.41 -11.14
CA ALA A 218 3.20 1.80 -11.79
C ALA A 218 3.77 0.68 -10.92
N THR A 219 4.29 -0.35 -11.59
CA THR A 219 5.16 -1.38 -11.01
C THR A 219 6.35 -1.56 -11.92
N ILE A 220 7.55 -1.57 -11.36
CA ILE A 220 8.80 -1.80 -12.08
C ILE A 220 9.65 -2.85 -11.35
N ALA A 221 10.48 -3.55 -12.11
CA ALA A 221 11.49 -4.46 -11.58
C ALA A 221 12.86 -3.76 -11.56
N CYS A 222 13.40 -3.60 -10.36
CA CYS A 222 14.69 -3.03 -9.99
C CYS A 222 15.63 -4.14 -9.52
N ASN A 223 15.73 -5.21 -10.31
CA ASN A 223 16.58 -6.37 -10.01
C ASN A 223 17.38 -6.76 -11.26
N SER A 224 18.36 -5.93 -11.62
CA SER A 224 19.13 -6.09 -12.86
C SER A 224 20.06 -7.31 -12.87
N ASP A 225 20.61 -7.73 -11.73
CA ASP A 225 21.45 -8.93 -11.65
C ASP A 225 20.62 -10.23 -11.70
N GLY A 226 19.35 -10.15 -11.29
CA GLY A 226 18.39 -11.24 -11.28
C GLY A 226 18.56 -12.18 -10.09
N ILE A 227 19.18 -11.71 -9.01
CA ILE A 227 19.35 -12.44 -7.74
C ILE A 227 18.31 -11.92 -6.74
N PHE A 228 17.61 -12.82 -6.07
CA PHE A 228 16.65 -12.44 -5.02
C PHE A 228 17.23 -12.68 -3.62
N ASN A 229 16.75 -11.92 -2.64
CA ASN A 229 17.14 -11.99 -1.23
C ASN A 229 18.62 -11.68 -0.94
N ASP A 230 19.29 -10.93 -1.81
CA ASP A 230 20.67 -10.48 -1.58
C ASP A 230 20.77 -9.00 -1.15
N ASP A 231 19.62 -8.34 -1.03
CA ASP A 231 19.43 -6.93 -0.69
C ASP A 231 20.14 -5.94 -1.65
N LYS A 232 20.43 -6.36 -2.88
CA LYS A 232 21.06 -5.53 -3.92
C LYS A 232 20.07 -5.22 -5.05
N TYR A 233 19.15 -4.31 -4.75
CA TYR A 233 18.16 -3.87 -5.73
C TYR A 233 18.47 -2.46 -6.24
N ASP A 234 18.10 -2.19 -7.49
CA ASP A 234 18.35 -0.93 -8.20
C ASP A 234 17.38 0.20 -7.79
N TYR A 235 16.89 0.20 -6.54
CA TYR A 235 15.88 1.15 -6.08
C TYR A 235 16.38 2.60 -6.12
N GLU A 236 17.55 2.86 -5.54
CA GLU A 236 18.09 4.22 -5.43
C GLU A 236 18.57 4.78 -6.77
N THR A 237 19.15 3.93 -7.61
CA THR A 237 19.79 4.34 -8.87
C THR A 237 18.81 4.41 -10.04
N ILE A 238 17.81 3.53 -10.07
CA ILE A 238 16.85 3.41 -11.18
C ILE A 238 15.42 3.59 -10.69
N GLY A 239 15.02 2.87 -9.64
CA GLY A 239 13.63 2.75 -9.23
C GLY A 239 12.97 4.07 -8.83
N PHE A 240 13.45 4.68 -7.75
CA PHE A 240 12.95 5.95 -7.24
C PHE A 240 13.07 7.10 -8.27
N PRO A 241 14.20 7.27 -8.99
CA PRO A 241 14.29 8.24 -10.09
C PRO A 241 13.24 8.01 -11.18
N PHE A 242 12.98 6.76 -11.58
CA PHE A 242 11.96 6.44 -12.58
C PHE A 242 10.56 6.83 -12.09
N MET A 243 10.18 6.42 -10.86
CA MET A 243 8.86 6.70 -10.29
C MET A 243 8.59 8.21 -10.17
N LYS A 244 9.61 8.97 -9.75
CA LYS A 244 9.59 10.43 -9.74
C LYS A 244 9.36 11.00 -11.13
N ASN A 245 10.22 10.65 -12.09
CA ASN A 245 10.19 11.22 -13.42
C ASN A 245 8.89 10.87 -14.17
N LEU A 246 8.36 9.67 -13.98
CA LEU A 246 7.05 9.28 -14.50
C LEU A 246 5.96 10.19 -13.94
N GLY A 247 5.89 10.35 -12.61
CA GLY A 247 4.90 11.22 -11.97
C GLY A 247 5.04 12.69 -12.38
N GLN A 248 6.25 13.21 -12.49
CA GLN A 248 6.52 14.59 -12.92
C GLN A 248 6.18 14.82 -14.39
N THR A 249 6.39 13.82 -15.25
CA THR A 249 6.01 13.90 -16.66
C THR A 249 4.50 14.05 -16.79
N ILE A 250 3.73 13.21 -16.08
CA ILE A 250 2.26 13.30 -16.09
C ILE A 250 1.78 14.61 -15.45
N TYR A 251 2.36 15.03 -14.33
CA TYR A 251 2.01 16.30 -13.69
C TYR A 251 2.26 17.50 -14.61
N ASN A 252 3.40 17.54 -15.32
CA ASN A 252 3.73 18.61 -16.26
C ASN A 252 2.80 18.63 -17.48
N TYR A 253 2.36 17.47 -17.95
CA TYR A 253 1.33 17.37 -18.97
C TYR A 253 0.00 17.93 -18.46
N GLU A 254 -0.45 17.49 -17.27
CA GLU A 254 -1.69 17.95 -16.66
C GLU A 254 -1.68 19.45 -16.36
N LEU A 255 -0.55 20.04 -15.97
CA LEU A 255 -0.44 21.50 -15.78
C LEU A 255 -0.79 22.29 -17.04
N LYS A 256 -0.52 21.73 -18.23
CA LYS A 256 -0.75 22.38 -19.53
C LYS A 256 -2.06 21.96 -20.20
N ARG A 257 -2.70 20.90 -19.70
CA ARG A 257 -3.92 20.34 -20.29
C ARG A 257 -5.06 21.34 -20.17
N GLU A 258 -5.66 21.71 -21.31
CA GLU A 258 -6.91 22.45 -21.31
C GLU A 258 -8.03 21.59 -20.71
N ARG A 259 -8.74 22.13 -19.72
CA ARG A 259 -9.80 21.43 -19.00
C ARG A 259 -11.16 22.04 -19.32
N LEU A 260 -12.08 21.20 -19.79
CA LEU A 260 -13.49 21.59 -19.93
C LEU A 260 -14.18 21.72 -18.57
N GLN A 261 -13.70 20.99 -17.56
CA GLN A 261 -14.22 21.02 -16.20
C GLN A 261 -13.07 21.20 -15.21
N ILE A 262 -13.20 22.21 -14.34
CA ILE A 262 -12.28 22.44 -13.24
C ILE A 262 -12.64 21.44 -12.13
N PRO A 263 -11.67 20.71 -11.57
CA PRO A 263 -11.97 19.71 -10.56
C PRO A 263 -12.41 20.34 -9.23
N ASP A 264 -13.42 19.75 -8.59
CA ASP A 264 -13.78 20.06 -7.20
C ASP A 264 -12.93 19.21 -6.25
N LEU A 265 -11.97 19.87 -5.62
CA LEU A 265 -10.99 19.24 -4.73
C LEU A 265 -11.38 19.37 -3.24
N THR A 266 -12.59 19.87 -2.94
CA THR A 266 -13.01 20.18 -1.57
C THR A 266 -12.94 18.94 -0.66
N LYS A 267 -13.36 17.78 -1.18
CA LYS A 267 -13.29 16.48 -0.48
C LYS A 267 -11.88 16.12 0.00
N PHE A 268 -10.85 16.54 -0.74
CA PHE A 268 -9.45 16.15 -0.50
C PHE A 268 -8.67 17.20 0.31
N ASN A 269 -9.26 18.36 0.58
CA ASN A 269 -8.64 19.41 1.37
C ASN A 269 -8.80 19.11 2.88
N ILE A 270 -7.84 18.36 3.42
CA ILE A 270 -7.85 17.84 4.79
C ILE A 270 -7.02 18.74 5.71
N ASN A 271 -7.49 18.94 6.95
CA ASN A 271 -6.72 19.61 7.99
C ASN A 271 -5.87 18.59 8.77
N TYR A 272 -4.56 18.82 8.81
CA TYR A 272 -3.57 17.93 9.44
C TYR A 272 -3.07 18.42 10.80
N GLN A 273 -3.49 19.59 11.28
CA GLN A 273 -2.95 20.19 12.51
C GLN A 273 -3.45 19.53 13.82
N GLN A 274 -4.41 18.60 13.74
CA GLN A 274 -5.21 18.16 14.89
C GLN A 274 -5.06 16.68 15.31
N GLN A 275 -4.21 15.84 14.69
CA GLN A 275 -4.22 14.37 14.92
C GLN A 275 -2.88 13.69 15.19
#